data_AF-A0A6I3LN09-F1
#
_entry.id   AF-A0A6I3LN09-F1
#
_cell.length_a   1.000
_cell.length_b   1.000
_cell.length_c   1.000
_cell.angle_alpha   90.00
_cell.angle_beta   90.00
_cell.angle_gamma   90.00
#
_symmetry.space_group_name_H-M   'P 1'
#
loop_
_entity.id
_entity.type
_entity.pdbx_description
1 polymer ?
#
loop_
_entity_poly.entity_id
_entity_poly.type
_entity_poly.pdbx_seq_one_letter_code
_entity_poly.pdbx_strand_id
1 'polypeptide(L)'
;MKKVLLSAAFVLAISVTTFAQSTPKNAIGLRFGGNSGLGTEITYQRKLAKNNRLELDLGWRTRHDVDAFKVTGIYQWMWNIDQGFNWYAGAGAAVGTWNYSENIRGKRYSDNGTFGLVTGTIGVEYNFDFPLQISLDLRPEIYLNDSYRNGLYTDLGLAVRYRF
;
A
#
# COMPACT_ATOMS: atom_id res chain seq x y z
N MET A 1 -25.63 -18.31 -27.10
CA MET A 1 -26.09 -16.91 -27.26
C MET A 1 -26.19 -16.15 -25.95
N LYS A 2 -26.87 -16.66 -24.91
CA LYS A 2 -27.00 -15.97 -23.60
C LYS A 2 -25.67 -15.62 -22.91
N LYS A 3 -24.66 -16.50 -23.00
CA LYS A 3 -23.32 -16.27 -22.41
C LYS A 3 -22.55 -15.13 -23.10
N VAL A 4 -22.68 -15.00 -24.43
CA VAL A 4 -22.03 -13.92 -25.21
C VAL A 4 -22.69 -12.58 -24.93
N LEU A 5 -24.02 -12.55 -24.78
CA LEU A 5 -24.76 -11.36 -24.36
C LEU A 5 -24.39 -10.91 -22.94
N LEU A 6 -24.17 -11.84 -22.01
CA LEU A 6 -23.71 -11.53 -20.65
C LEU A 6 -22.28 -11.00 -20.64
N SER A 7 -21.36 -11.60 -21.40
CA SER A 7 -19.99 -11.10 -21.53
C SER A 7 -19.94 -9.72 -22.21
N ALA A 8 -20.74 -9.51 -23.26
CA ALA A 8 -20.84 -8.22 -23.94
C ALA A 8 -21.48 -7.15 -23.04
N ALA A 9 -22.51 -7.50 -22.26
CA ALA A 9 -23.10 -6.62 -21.27
C ALA A 9 -22.13 -6.28 -20.12
N PHE A 10 -21.28 -7.24 -19.72
CA PHE A 10 -20.24 -7.01 -18.72
C PHE A 10 -19.15 -6.07 -19.23
N VAL A 11 -18.71 -6.24 -20.48
CA VAL A 11 -17.75 -5.33 -21.14
C VAL A 11 -18.37 -3.94 -21.35
N LEU A 12 -19.64 -3.87 -21.76
CA LEU A 12 -20.37 -2.62 -21.90
C LEU A 12 -20.57 -1.89 -20.56
N ALA A 13 -20.90 -2.62 -19.49
CA ALA A 13 -21.04 -2.07 -18.15
C ALA A 13 -19.72 -1.49 -17.60
N ILE A 14 -18.57 -2.07 -17.97
CA ILE A 14 -17.24 -1.53 -17.64
C ILE A 14 -16.97 -0.24 -18.44
N SER A 15 -17.39 -0.19 -19.72
CA SER A 15 -17.10 0.94 -20.61
C SER A 15 -17.92 2.22 -20.39
N VAL A 16 -19.00 2.18 -19.59
CA VAL A 16 -19.86 3.36 -19.33
C VAL A 16 -19.42 4.15 -18.08
N THR A 17 -18.28 3.84 -17.48
CA THR A 17 -17.76 4.58 -16.29
C THR A 17 -16.93 5.82 -16.64
N THR A 18 -17.13 6.43 -17.81
CA THR A 18 -16.54 7.73 -18.13
C THR A 18 -17.27 8.86 -17.39
N PHE A 19 -16.97 9.02 -16.10
CA PHE A 19 -17.28 10.25 -15.36
C PHE A 19 -16.24 11.30 -15.72
N ALA A 20 -16.63 12.18 -16.64
CA ALA A 20 -15.91 13.38 -16.97
C ALA A 20 -15.81 14.34 -15.76
N GLN A 21 -14.60 14.83 -15.50
CA GLN A 21 -14.28 16.02 -14.70
C GLN A 21 -14.57 16.00 -13.17
N SER A 22 -14.31 14.88 -12.51
CA SER A 22 -13.91 14.96 -11.09
C SER A 22 -12.58 14.24 -10.94
N THR A 23 -11.57 14.89 -10.35
CA THR A 23 -10.33 14.21 -10.00
C THR A 23 -10.71 12.99 -9.14
N PRO A 24 -10.33 11.76 -9.53
CA PRO A 24 -10.62 10.56 -8.77
C PRO A 24 -10.32 10.77 -7.30
N LYS A 25 -11.33 10.52 -6.46
CA LYS A 25 -11.20 10.73 -5.02
C LYS A 25 -10.53 9.54 -4.35
N ASN A 26 -10.53 8.39 -5.01
CA ASN A 26 -10.00 7.16 -4.47
C ASN A 26 -8.99 6.54 -5.41
N ALA A 27 -8.05 5.79 -4.85
CA ALA A 27 -7.25 4.85 -5.62
C ALA A 27 -7.08 3.55 -4.82
N ILE A 28 -7.06 2.41 -5.48
CA ILE A 28 -6.78 1.12 -4.83
C ILE A 28 -5.82 0.30 -5.69
N GLY A 29 -4.90 -0.42 -5.07
CA GLY A 29 -4.00 -1.28 -5.81
C GLY A 29 -3.02 -2.01 -4.94
N LEU A 30 -1.86 -2.29 -5.53
CA LEU A 30 -0.78 -3.01 -4.87
C LEU A 30 0.45 -2.13 -4.78
N ARG A 31 1.10 -2.16 -3.62
CA ARG A 31 2.43 -1.60 -3.38
C ARG A 31 3.39 -2.76 -3.14
N PHE A 32 4.46 -2.81 -3.92
CA PHE A 32 5.51 -3.81 -3.84
C PHE A 32 6.71 -3.17 -3.13
N GLY A 33 6.82 -3.43 -1.83
CA GLY A 33 7.93 -3.01 -1.00
C GLY A 33 9.17 -3.90 -1.18
N GLY A 34 10.33 -3.35 -0.85
CA GLY A 34 11.58 -4.08 -0.78
C GLY A 34 11.66 -5.03 0.41
N ASN A 35 12.83 -5.63 0.59
CA ASN A 35 13.06 -6.67 1.62
C ASN A 35 12.97 -6.13 3.07
N SER A 36 12.99 -4.80 3.23
CA SER A 36 12.83 -4.09 4.50
C SER A 36 11.37 -3.93 4.93
N GLY A 37 10.39 -4.05 4.03
CA GLY A 37 8.96 -4.08 4.38
C GLY A 37 8.43 -5.50 4.68
N LEU A 38 7.09 -5.63 4.79
CA LEU A 38 6.42 -6.94 4.79
C LEU A 38 6.31 -7.55 3.39
N GLY A 39 6.66 -6.80 2.33
CA GLY A 39 6.58 -7.26 0.94
C GLY A 39 5.45 -6.55 0.20
N THR A 40 4.51 -7.31 -0.37
CA THR A 40 3.36 -6.76 -1.10
C THR A 40 2.28 -6.29 -0.13
N GLU A 41 1.74 -5.10 -0.39
CA GLU A 41 0.70 -4.47 0.41
C GLU A 41 -0.50 -4.11 -0.50
N ILE A 42 -1.72 -4.33 -0.04
CA ILE A 42 -2.90 -3.71 -0.65
C ILE A 42 -2.95 -2.28 -0.15
N THR A 43 -3.01 -1.32 -1.07
CA THR A 43 -2.95 0.11 -0.76
C THR A 43 -4.23 0.79 -1.22
N TYR A 44 -4.85 1.57 -0.34
CA TYR A 44 -6.05 2.36 -0.62
C TYR A 44 -5.79 3.82 -0.27
N GLN A 45 -6.07 4.71 -1.21
CA GLN A 45 -5.93 6.15 -1.04
C GLN A 45 -7.30 6.83 -1.11
N ARG A 46 -7.51 7.83 -0.25
CA ARG A 46 -8.67 8.72 -0.26
C ARG A 46 -8.23 10.17 -0.21
N LYS A 47 -8.54 10.92 -1.26
CA LYS A 47 -8.34 12.37 -1.31
C LYS A 47 -9.26 13.05 -0.29
N LEU A 48 -8.67 13.87 0.57
CA LEU A 48 -9.36 14.61 1.63
C LEU A 48 -9.59 16.07 1.24
N ALA A 49 -8.59 16.67 0.59
CA ALA A 49 -8.62 18.05 0.10
C ALA A 49 -7.87 18.14 -1.23
N LYS A 50 -7.70 19.36 -1.77
CA LYS A 50 -7.00 19.58 -3.05
C LYS A 50 -5.60 18.95 -3.08
N ASN A 51 -4.85 19.11 -1.98
CA ASN A 51 -3.44 18.74 -1.86
C ASN A 51 -3.17 17.74 -0.72
N ASN A 52 -4.22 17.05 -0.23
CA ASN A 52 -4.09 16.14 0.90
C ASN A 52 -4.88 14.86 0.67
N ARG A 53 -4.31 13.73 1.09
CA ARG A 53 -4.97 12.42 1.07
C ARG A 53 -4.59 11.58 2.28
N LEU A 54 -5.43 10.60 2.56
CA LEU A 54 -5.12 9.49 3.45
C LEU A 54 -4.75 8.26 2.62
N GLU A 55 -3.72 7.54 3.01
CA GLU A 55 -3.35 6.21 2.49
C GLU A 55 -3.48 5.19 3.61
N LEU A 56 -4.11 4.06 3.32
CA LEU A 56 -4.23 2.90 4.19
C LEU A 56 -3.62 1.71 3.47
N ASP A 57 -2.67 1.03 4.10
CA ASP A 57 -1.98 -0.12 3.54
C ASP A 57 -2.16 -1.35 4.41
N LEU A 58 -2.45 -2.46 3.76
CA LEU A 58 -2.58 -3.78 4.34
C LEU A 58 -1.46 -4.67 3.82
N GLY A 59 -0.41 -4.84 4.62
CA GLY A 59 0.73 -5.69 4.29
C GLY A 59 0.62 -7.06 4.94
N TRP A 60 0.97 -8.10 4.20
CA TRP A 60 1.13 -9.43 4.75
C TRP A 60 2.40 -10.08 4.19
N ARG A 61 3.01 -10.92 5.01
CA ARG A 61 4.17 -11.72 4.64
C ARG A 61 3.97 -13.13 5.14
N THR A 62 4.14 -14.09 4.25
CA THR A 62 4.23 -15.51 4.58
C THR A 62 5.54 -16.04 4.02
N ARG A 63 6.40 -16.52 4.91
CA ARG A 63 7.59 -17.33 4.59
C ARG A 63 7.55 -18.60 5.44
N HIS A 64 8.39 -19.57 5.11
CA HIS A 64 8.39 -20.90 5.74
C HIS A 64 8.28 -20.88 7.27
N ASP A 65 8.90 -19.91 7.93
CA ASP A 65 8.97 -19.84 9.40
C ASP A 65 8.40 -18.54 9.99
N VAL A 66 7.96 -17.57 9.15
CA VAL A 66 7.48 -16.25 9.59
C VAL A 66 6.20 -15.88 8.88
N ASP A 67 5.14 -15.66 9.65
CA ASP A 67 3.92 -14.97 9.23
C ASP A 67 3.84 -13.60 9.90
N ALA A 68 3.54 -12.57 9.14
CA ALA A 68 3.36 -11.23 9.69
C ALA A 68 2.32 -10.42 8.92
N PHE A 69 1.65 -9.53 9.65
CA PHE A 69 0.59 -8.67 9.16
C PHE A 69 0.81 -7.24 9.67
N LYS A 70 0.55 -6.23 8.84
CA LYS A 70 0.69 -4.81 9.20
C LYS A 70 -0.43 -4.01 8.56
N VAL A 71 -1.04 -3.14 9.36
CA VAL A 71 -1.92 -2.07 8.90
C VAL A 71 -1.20 -0.76 9.08
N THR A 72 -1.04 -0.01 7.99
CA THR A 72 -0.37 1.30 7.99
C THR A 72 -1.38 2.37 7.60
N GLY A 73 -1.34 3.51 8.29
CA GLY A 73 -2.11 4.69 7.93
C GLY A 73 -1.20 5.91 7.78
N ILE A 74 -1.29 6.60 6.64
CA ILE A 74 -0.42 7.73 6.31
C ILE A 74 -1.24 8.90 5.81
N TYR A 75 -1.05 10.05 6.44
CA TYR A 75 -1.53 11.32 5.91
C TYR A 75 -0.46 11.91 4.97
N GLN A 76 -0.85 12.20 3.74
CA GLN A 76 0.06 12.67 2.69
C GLN A 76 -0.34 14.04 2.17
N TRP A 77 0.65 14.92 2.04
CA TRP A 77 0.60 16.17 1.28
C TRP A 77 1.10 15.90 -0.14
N MET A 78 0.40 16.45 -1.13
CA MET A 78 0.66 16.23 -2.55
C MET A 78 0.88 17.56 -3.26
N TRP A 79 1.85 17.59 -4.16
CA TRP A 79 2.18 18.74 -4.98
C TRP A 79 2.31 18.31 -6.43
N ASN A 80 1.57 18.98 -7.31
CA ASN A 80 1.65 18.77 -8.74
C ASN A 80 2.92 19.44 -9.30
N ILE A 81 3.68 18.71 -10.11
CA ILE A 81 4.86 19.24 -10.80
C ILE A 81 4.46 19.64 -12.22
N ASP A 82 3.96 18.67 -12.99
CA ASP A 82 3.44 18.89 -14.33
C ASP A 82 2.41 17.83 -14.70
N GLN A 83 1.31 18.24 -15.34
CA GLN A 83 0.23 17.39 -15.82
C GLN A 83 -0.23 16.36 -14.75
N GLY A 84 0.12 15.08 -14.94
CA GLY A 84 -0.19 13.97 -14.03
C GLY A 84 0.92 13.63 -13.04
N PHE A 85 2.10 14.24 -13.13
CA PHE A 85 3.24 13.99 -12.27
C PHE A 85 3.14 14.78 -10.97
N ASN A 86 3.16 14.10 -9.84
CA ASN A 86 3.07 14.70 -8.51
C ASN A 86 4.21 14.16 -7.63
N TRP A 87 4.70 14.98 -6.72
CA TRP A 87 5.47 14.51 -5.59
C TRP A 87 4.63 14.61 -4.32
N TYR A 88 4.91 13.76 -3.36
CA TYR A 88 4.21 13.74 -2.09
C TYR A 88 5.16 13.43 -0.94
N ALA A 89 4.78 13.90 0.23
CA ALA A 89 5.40 13.57 1.49
C ALA A 89 4.31 13.33 2.52
N GLY A 90 4.57 12.53 3.54
CA GLY A 90 3.57 12.20 4.53
C GLY A 90 4.14 11.65 5.82
N ALA A 91 3.29 11.62 6.83
CA ALA A 91 3.57 11.05 8.13
C ALA A 91 2.43 10.11 8.52
N GLY A 92 2.77 9.05 9.24
CA GLY A 92 1.86 7.99 9.57
C GLY A 92 2.34 7.10 10.70
N ALA A 93 1.56 6.06 10.95
CA ALA A 93 1.89 5.03 11.90
C ALA A 93 1.38 3.68 11.39
N ALA A 94 1.95 2.60 11.93
CA ALA A 94 1.46 1.26 11.65
C ALA A 94 1.44 0.41 12.91
N VAL A 95 0.55 -0.58 12.89
CA VAL A 95 0.49 -1.64 13.88
C VAL A 95 0.46 -2.98 13.17
N GLY A 96 1.02 -4.00 13.79
CA GLY A 96 1.08 -5.31 13.18
C GLY A 96 1.27 -6.44 14.17
N THR A 97 1.19 -7.65 13.64
CA THR A 97 1.44 -8.88 14.37
C THR A 97 2.47 -9.71 13.61
N TRP A 98 3.18 -10.54 14.34
CA TRP A 98 4.10 -11.50 13.77
C TRP A 98 4.04 -12.81 14.55
N ASN A 99 4.32 -13.89 13.84
CA ASN A 99 4.41 -15.23 14.37
C ASN A 99 5.61 -15.92 13.73
N TYR A 100 6.48 -16.47 14.57
CA TYR A 100 7.62 -17.29 14.19
C TYR A 100 7.39 -18.71 14.65
N SER A 101 7.62 -19.68 13.78
CA SER A 101 7.61 -21.09 14.16
C SER A 101 8.64 -21.86 13.35
N GLU A 102 9.69 -22.35 13.99
CA GLU A 102 10.75 -23.15 13.37
C GLU A 102 10.92 -24.48 14.12
N ASN A 103 11.25 -25.55 13.39
CA ASN A 103 11.60 -26.85 13.96
C ASN A 103 13.10 -27.10 13.86
N ILE A 104 13.81 -27.02 14.98
CA ILE A 104 15.25 -27.30 15.05
C ILE A 104 15.48 -28.62 15.80
N ARG A 105 16.04 -29.62 15.11
CA ARG A 105 16.42 -30.93 15.68
C ARG A 105 15.27 -31.62 16.46
N GLY A 106 14.04 -31.52 15.95
CA GLY A 106 12.85 -32.13 16.55
C GLY A 106 12.23 -31.36 17.71
N LYS A 107 12.74 -30.17 18.04
CA LYS A 107 12.13 -29.24 18.99
C LYS A 107 11.47 -28.08 18.24
N ARG A 108 10.22 -27.79 18.60
CA ARG A 108 9.47 -26.65 18.06
C ARG A 108 9.81 -25.40 18.86
N TYR A 109 10.31 -24.38 18.18
CA TYR A 109 10.49 -23.04 18.71
C TYR A 109 9.43 -22.16 18.09
N SER A 110 8.60 -21.53 18.91
CA SER A 110 7.59 -20.60 18.44
C SER A 110 7.57 -19.35 19.30
N ASP A 111 7.48 -18.19 18.65
CA ASP A 111 7.33 -16.91 19.32
C ASP A 111 6.32 -16.05 18.54
N ASN A 112 5.63 -15.16 19.22
CA ASN A 112 4.66 -14.28 18.59
C ASN A 112 4.61 -12.94 19.30
N GLY A 113 4.09 -11.94 18.60
CA GLY A 113 3.94 -10.64 19.22
C GLY A 113 3.20 -9.65 18.34
N THR A 114 3.04 -8.47 18.90
CA THR A 114 2.54 -7.29 18.21
C THR A 114 3.65 -6.27 18.11
N PHE A 115 3.53 -5.36 17.16
CA PHE A 115 4.42 -4.21 17.07
C PHE A 115 3.67 -2.95 16.68
N GLY A 116 4.24 -1.82 17.11
CA GLY A 116 3.81 -0.49 16.70
C GLY A 116 5.00 0.25 16.12
N LEU A 117 4.75 1.08 15.10
CA LEU A 117 5.77 1.92 14.50
C LEU A 117 5.19 3.27 14.08
N VAL A 118 6.06 4.28 14.03
CA VAL A 118 5.80 5.53 13.32
C VAL A 118 6.53 5.50 11.99
N THR A 119 5.96 6.15 10.98
CA THR A 119 6.51 6.12 9.63
C THR A 119 6.36 7.47 8.92
N GLY A 120 7.29 7.75 8.02
CA GLY A 120 7.16 8.81 7.04
C GLY A 120 7.06 8.23 5.63
N THR A 121 6.65 9.04 4.66
CA THR A 121 6.78 8.69 3.25
C THR A 121 7.24 9.90 2.45
N ILE A 122 8.05 9.66 1.43
CA ILE A 122 8.36 10.62 0.39
C ILE A 122 8.35 9.87 -0.94
N GLY A 123 7.69 10.41 -1.94
CA GLY A 123 7.56 9.71 -3.22
C GLY A 123 7.13 10.60 -4.36
N VAL A 124 7.13 10.01 -5.54
CA VAL A 124 6.62 10.58 -6.78
C VAL A 124 5.58 9.65 -7.37
N GLU A 125 4.61 10.22 -8.07
CA GLU A 125 3.59 9.47 -8.78
C GLU A 125 3.26 10.08 -10.12
N TYR A 126 2.85 9.23 -11.05
CA TYR A 126 2.26 9.63 -12.31
C TYR A 126 0.82 9.12 -12.41
N ASN A 127 -0.08 10.07 -12.57
CA ASN A 127 -1.50 9.87 -12.78
C ASN A 127 -1.77 9.91 -14.29
N PHE A 128 -2.06 8.77 -14.90
CA PHE A 128 -2.35 8.69 -16.34
C PHE A 128 -3.70 9.34 -16.68
N ASP A 129 -3.92 9.58 -17.97
CA ASP A 129 -5.20 10.07 -18.51
C ASP A 129 -6.33 9.03 -18.39
N PHE A 130 -5.95 7.74 -18.37
CA PHE A 130 -6.83 6.63 -18.01
C PHE A 130 -6.69 6.32 -16.50
N PRO A 131 -7.57 5.52 -15.87
CA PRO A 131 -7.69 5.41 -14.41
C PRO A 131 -6.56 4.58 -13.75
N LEU A 132 -5.31 4.79 -14.14
CA LEU A 132 -4.11 4.17 -13.58
C LEU A 132 -3.23 5.22 -12.90
N GLN A 133 -2.61 4.81 -11.80
CA GLN A 133 -1.55 5.53 -11.12
C GLN A 133 -0.36 4.59 -10.94
N ILE A 134 0.85 5.11 -11.15
CA ILE A 134 2.08 4.45 -10.73
C ILE A 134 2.79 5.38 -9.75
N SER A 135 3.28 4.85 -8.64
CA SER A 135 4.07 5.62 -7.67
C SER A 135 5.33 4.90 -7.24
N LEU A 136 6.37 5.68 -6.93
CA LEU A 136 7.61 5.21 -6.32
C LEU A 136 7.81 5.99 -5.02
N ASP A 137 7.94 5.29 -3.90
CA ASP A 137 8.08 5.90 -2.58
C ASP A 137 9.18 5.28 -1.73
N LEU A 138 9.76 6.10 -0.87
CA LEU A 138 10.60 5.70 0.25
C LEU A 138 9.82 5.90 1.55
N ARG A 139 9.82 4.87 2.37
CA ARG A 139 9.08 4.82 3.64
C ARG A 139 10.02 4.51 4.81
N PRO A 140 10.54 5.52 5.52
CA PRO A 140 11.23 5.29 6.79
C PRO A 140 10.24 4.77 7.86
N GLU A 141 10.65 3.77 8.61
CA GLU A 141 9.88 3.14 9.70
C GLU A 141 10.72 3.08 10.97
N ILE A 142 10.18 3.61 12.08
CA ILE A 142 10.79 3.56 13.41
C ILE A 142 9.90 2.71 14.29
N TYR A 143 10.39 1.54 14.69
CA TYR A 143 9.68 0.62 15.56
C TYR A 143 9.72 1.13 17.02
N LEU A 144 8.55 1.13 17.67
CA LEU A 144 8.39 1.61 19.05
C LEU A 144 8.61 0.51 20.09
N ASN A 145 8.68 -0.75 19.64
CA ASN A 145 8.94 -1.89 20.50
C ASN A 145 9.91 -2.87 19.85
N ASP A 146 10.81 -3.39 20.68
CA ASP A 146 11.88 -4.29 20.27
C ASP A 146 11.43 -5.74 20.04
N SER A 147 10.12 -5.99 20.09
CA SER A 147 9.54 -7.32 19.98
C SER A 147 9.61 -7.87 18.55
N TYR A 148 9.68 -7.02 17.54
CA TYR A 148 9.71 -7.44 16.13
C TYR A 148 11.01 -7.03 15.42
N ARG A 149 11.41 -5.75 15.57
CA ARG A 149 12.63 -5.16 15.02
C ARG A 149 13.04 -3.95 15.87
N ASN A 150 14.33 -3.60 15.85
CA ASN A 150 14.85 -2.46 16.60
C ASN A 150 15.46 -1.45 15.63
N GLY A 151 15.16 -0.16 15.83
CA GLY A 151 15.79 0.94 15.09
C GLY A 151 15.02 1.44 13.86
N LEU A 152 15.76 2.08 12.95
CA LEU A 152 15.25 2.73 11.75
C LEU A 152 15.43 1.82 10.53
N TYR A 153 14.34 1.53 9.84
CA TYR A 153 14.34 0.84 8.56
C TYR A 153 13.79 1.76 7.47
N THR A 154 14.12 1.48 6.21
CA THR A 154 13.54 2.20 5.09
C THR A 154 13.12 1.21 4.03
N ASP A 155 11.89 1.37 3.55
CA ASP A 155 11.29 0.53 2.53
C ASP A 155 11.06 1.32 1.24
N LEU A 156 11.66 0.87 0.14
CA LEU A 156 11.39 1.40 -1.19
C LEU A 156 10.21 0.64 -1.77
N GLY A 157 9.17 1.34 -2.18
CA GLY A 157 7.94 0.78 -2.73
C GLY A 157 7.66 1.25 -4.14
N LEU A 158 7.28 0.31 -5.01
CA LEU A 158 6.64 0.60 -6.29
C LEU A 158 5.16 0.24 -6.17
N ALA A 159 4.26 1.19 -6.43
CA ALA A 159 2.82 0.91 -6.41
C ALA A 159 2.16 1.13 -7.75
N VAL A 160 1.14 0.32 -8.01
CA VAL A 160 0.26 0.41 -9.17
C VAL A 160 -1.17 0.43 -8.65
N ARG A 161 -1.93 1.50 -8.92
CA ARG A 161 -3.28 1.72 -8.38
C ARG A 161 -4.28 2.09 -9.46
N TYR A 162 -5.49 1.57 -9.35
CA TYR A 162 -6.66 1.98 -10.11
C TYR A 162 -7.36 3.17 -9.44
N ARG A 163 -7.72 4.20 -10.20
CA ARG A 163 -8.30 5.46 -9.71
C ARG A 163 -9.80 5.55 -10.03
N PHE A 164 -10.63 5.93 -9.05
CA PHE A 164 -12.08 6.08 -9.20
C PHE A 164 -12.73 7.12 -8.27
#